data_AF-X0TWZ9-F1
#
_entry.id   AF-X0TWZ9-F1
#
_cell.length_a   1.000
_cell.length_b   1.000
_cell.length_c   1.000
_cell.angle_alpha   90.00
_cell.angle_beta   90.00
_cell.angle_gamma   90.00
#
_symmetry.space_group_name_H-M   'P 1'
#
loop_
_entity.id
_entity.type
_entity.pdbx_description
1 polymer ?
#
loop_
_entity_poly.entity_id
_entity_poly.type
_entity_poly.pdbx_seq_one_letter_code
_entity_poly.pdbx_strand_id
1 'polypeptide(L)'
;GNFDEVENAYKKFTIDLKAPVGFAKLYLLQGKFEELRTMLEQVQALKKPLDHLYLKTGEFDMALRGFDKRLDDAIKNESVTGQILILYQKGLAYLGLKSVSDAQRNAEELNELIKESPFKKRIRYYQHLMGMIELERKNYPKAIDYFQKAISFLPYTRDKRREYRPLFINSLAEAYYKAGDLEKALDEYKRISSLTFSRIWDGDIYAKSFYMMGVVYERMGRKAKATENYGRFLELWKDADPGIPEVNNARKRLEALQGH
;
A
#
# COMPACT_ATOMS: atom_id res chain seq x y z
N GLY A 1 8.29 -20.30 17.23
CA GLY A 1 9.62 -20.69 16.74
C GLY A 1 10.44 -19.44 16.64
N ASN A 2 11.66 -19.45 17.17
CA ASN A 2 12.51 -18.28 17.29
C ASN A 2 12.97 -17.80 15.90
N PHE A 3 12.87 -16.49 15.64
CA PHE A 3 13.14 -15.87 14.33
C PHE A 3 14.58 -16.10 13.89
N ASP A 4 15.52 -16.05 14.83
CA ASP A 4 16.95 -16.24 14.55
C ASP A 4 17.27 -17.65 14.06
N GLU A 5 16.52 -18.66 14.51
CA GLU A 5 16.71 -20.04 14.05
C GLU A 5 16.17 -20.25 12.64
N VAL A 6 15.05 -19.61 12.30
CA VAL A 6 14.45 -19.66 10.95
C VAL A 6 15.26 -18.80 9.98
N GLU A 7 15.77 -17.65 10.38
CA GLU A 7 16.61 -16.82 9.51
C GLU A 7 17.96 -17.52 9.24
N ASN A 8 18.60 -18.09 10.26
CA ASN A 8 19.90 -18.77 10.11
C ASN A 8 19.83 -20.12 9.37
N ALA A 9 18.76 -20.89 9.56
CA ALA A 9 18.58 -22.15 8.82
C ALA A 9 18.36 -21.93 7.32
N TYR A 10 17.75 -20.80 6.93
CA TYR A 10 17.35 -20.53 5.55
C TYR A 10 18.36 -19.69 4.75
N LYS A 11 19.17 -18.83 5.40
CA LYS A 11 20.36 -18.19 4.75
C LYS A 11 21.31 -19.21 4.12
N LYS A 12 21.24 -20.48 4.53
CA LYS A 12 22.01 -21.61 3.97
C LYS A 12 21.44 -22.24 2.69
N PHE A 13 20.21 -21.89 2.26
CA PHE A 13 19.55 -22.50 1.09
C PHE A 13 19.06 -21.47 0.08
N THR A 14 19.95 -20.98 -0.77
CA THR A 14 19.59 -20.30 -2.03
C THR A 14 19.19 -21.34 -3.07
N ILE A 15 17.92 -21.37 -3.51
CA ILE A 15 17.41 -21.80 -4.84
C ILE A 15 15.84 -21.76 -4.91
N ASP A 16 15.09 -21.55 -3.80
CA ASP A 16 13.62 -21.45 -3.86
C ASP A 16 13.11 -19.99 -3.84
N LEU A 17 12.48 -19.53 -4.94
CA LEU A 17 11.84 -18.21 -5.06
C LEU A 17 10.64 -18.00 -4.11
N LYS A 18 10.12 -19.05 -3.47
CA LYS A 18 9.04 -18.93 -2.47
C LYS A 18 9.53 -18.29 -1.16
N ALA A 19 10.78 -18.51 -0.76
CA ALA A 19 11.34 -17.97 0.46
C ALA A 19 11.51 -16.44 0.39
N PRO A 20 12.14 -15.84 -0.64
CA PRO A 20 12.26 -14.39 -0.79
C PRO A 20 10.90 -13.66 -0.83
N VAL A 21 9.88 -14.24 -1.46
CA VAL A 21 8.53 -13.65 -1.49
C VAL A 21 7.85 -13.72 -0.11
N GLY A 22 8.13 -14.74 0.68
CA GLY A 22 7.70 -14.84 2.08
C GLY A 22 8.37 -13.79 2.96
N PHE A 23 9.69 -13.63 2.85
CA PHE A 23 10.46 -12.61 3.57
C PHE A 23 10.04 -11.20 3.18
N ALA A 24 9.79 -10.94 1.89
CA ALA A 24 9.36 -9.62 1.42
C ALA A 24 8.12 -9.11 2.16
N LYS A 25 7.16 -10.00 2.36
CA LYS A 25 5.92 -9.72 3.06
C LYS A 25 6.11 -9.49 4.55
N LEU A 26 7.00 -10.26 5.17
CA LEU A 26 7.32 -10.12 6.58
C LEU A 26 8.03 -8.79 6.84
N TYR A 27 8.99 -8.43 5.99
CA TYR A 27 9.70 -7.15 6.08
C TYR A 27 8.76 -5.95 5.92
N LEU A 28 7.80 -6.00 4.99
CA LEU A 28 6.74 -4.97 4.91
C LEU A 28 5.92 -4.87 6.20
N LEU A 29 5.54 -6.00 6.80
CA LEU A 29 4.79 -6.03 8.06
C LEU A 29 5.58 -5.46 9.23
N GLN A 30 6.91 -5.57 9.21
CA GLN A 30 7.82 -5.09 10.25
C GLN A 30 8.36 -3.68 9.99
N GLY A 31 8.08 -3.08 8.83
CA GLY A 31 8.64 -1.78 8.45
C GLY A 31 10.15 -1.82 8.17
N LYS A 32 10.67 -2.98 7.75
CA LYS A 32 12.09 -3.24 7.39
C LYS A 32 12.31 -3.08 5.89
N PHE A 33 12.20 -1.86 5.39
CA PHE A 33 12.25 -1.57 3.97
C PHE A 33 13.68 -1.66 3.40
N GLU A 34 14.70 -1.34 4.20
CA GLU A 34 16.11 -1.40 3.77
C GLU A 34 16.61 -2.84 3.58
N GLU A 35 16.32 -3.75 4.52
CA GLU A 35 16.63 -5.18 4.34
C GLU A 35 15.83 -5.78 3.18
N LEU A 36 14.57 -5.34 3.03
CA LEU A 36 13.75 -5.73 1.89
C LEU A 36 14.38 -5.28 0.57
N ARG A 37 14.82 -4.02 0.48
CA ARG A 37 15.49 -3.48 -0.71
C ARG A 37 16.72 -4.30 -1.04
N THR A 38 17.61 -4.50 -0.06
CA THR A 38 18.85 -5.27 -0.21
C THR A 38 18.57 -6.68 -0.76
N MET A 39 17.56 -7.36 -0.21
CA MET A 39 17.17 -8.69 -0.67
C MET A 39 16.63 -8.68 -2.11
N LEU A 40 15.82 -7.68 -2.48
CA LEU A 40 15.19 -7.60 -3.80
C LEU A 40 16.18 -7.21 -4.90
N GLU A 41 17.18 -6.39 -4.60
CA GLU A 41 18.21 -5.95 -5.55
C GLU A 41 19.13 -7.11 -6.00
N GLN A 42 19.31 -8.12 -5.15
CA GLN A 42 20.21 -9.25 -5.42
C GLN A 42 19.67 -10.25 -6.44
N VAL A 43 18.37 -10.21 -6.76
CA VAL A 43 17.71 -11.24 -7.57
C VAL A 43 16.98 -10.61 -8.75
N GLN A 44 17.46 -10.85 -9.97
CA GLN A 44 16.86 -10.32 -11.21
C GLN A 44 15.36 -10.62 -11.33
N ALA A 45 14.92 -11.81 -10.90
CA ALA A 45 13.51 -12.21 -10.92
C ALA A 45 12.62 -11.39 -9.96
N LEU A 46 13.20 -10.65 -9.03
CA LEU A 46 12.52 -9.81 -8.03
C LEU A 46 12.46 -8.33 -8.41
N LYS A 47 12.76 -7.99 -9.67
CA LYS A 47 12.61 -6.61 -10.16
C LYS A 47 11.19 -6.06 -9.98
N LYS A 48 10.15 -6.89 -10.18
CA LYS A 48 8.77 -6.43 -10.02
C LYS A 48 8.42 -5.96 -8.60
N PRO A 49 8.68 -6.76 -7.56
CA PRO A 49 8.51 -6.30 -6.18
C PRO A 49 9.46 -5.15 -5.81
N LEU A 50 10.66 -5.06 -6.41
CA LEU A 50 11.56 -3.91 -6.18
C LEU A 50 10.96 -2.59 -6.66
N ASP A 51 10.45 -2.52 -7.90
CA ASP A 51 9.80 -1.30 -8.41
C ASP A 51 8.61 -0.88 -7.53
N HIS A 52 7.88 -1.87 -6.99
CA HIS A 52 6.77 -1.63 -6.09
C HIS A 52 7.23 -1.15 -4.70
N LEU A 53 8.37 -1.63 -4.21
CA LEU A 53 8.99 -1.11 -3.00
C LEU A 53 9.33 0.37 -3.18
N TYR A 54 10.05 0.73 -4.26
CA TYR A 54 10.39 2.13 -4.55
C TYR A 54 9.16 3.04 -4.58
N LEU A 55 8.04 2.57 -5.13
CA LEU A 55 6.78 3.30 -5.08
C LEU A 55 6.28 3.52 -3.63
N LYS A 56 6.43 2.53 -2.74
CA LYS A 56 5.99 2.60 -1.33
C LYS A 56 6.91 3.47 -0.46
N THR A 57 8.20 3.43 -0.72
CA THR A 57 9.22 4.15 0.07
C THR A 57 9.49 5.57 -0.44
N GLY A 58 8.91 5.94 -1.58
CA GLY A 58 8.89 7.32 -2.08
C GLY A 58 9.98 7.64 -3.11
N GLU A 59 10.76 6.65 -3.54
CA GLU A 59 11.75 6.76 -4.62
C GLU A 59 11.07 6.68 -5.99
N PHE A 60 10.15 7.61 -6.24
CA PHE A 60 9.26 7.59 -7.40
C PHE A 60 10.01 7.58 -8.73
N ASP A 61 11.16 8.27 -8.84
CA ASP A 61 12.00 8.24 -10.04
C ASP A 61 12.56 6.85 -10.34
N MET A 62 12.99 6.12 -9.30
CA MET A 62 13.47 4.75 -9.45
C MET A 62 12.34 3.80 -9.85
N ALA A 63 11.16 3.98 -9.22
CA ALA A 63 9.96 3.23 -9.56
C ALA A 63 9.57 3.44 -11.04
N LEU A 64 9.52 4.70 -11.50
CA LEU A 64 9.17 5.07 -12.88
C LEU A 64 10.15 4.45 -13.89
N ARG A 65 11.46 4.52 -13.66
CA ARG A 65 12.46 3.86 -14.53
C ARG A 65 12.23 2.35 -14.64
N GLY A 66 11.89 1.71 -13.52
CA GLY A 66 11.54 0.30 -13.47
C GLY A 66 10.27 -0.03 -14.27
N PHE A 67 9.25 0.80 -14.09
CA PHE A 67 7.96 0.69 -14.78
C PHE A 67 8.07 0.91 -16.28
N ASP A 68 8.83 1.90 -16.75
CA ASP A 68 9.02 2.17 -18.18
C ASP A 68 9.63 0.96 -18.90
N LYS A 69 10.74 0.42 -18.39
CA LYS A 69 11.36 -0.78 -18.97
C LYS A 69 10.41 -1.97 -19.01
N ARG A 70 9.57 -2.15 -17.98
CA ARG A 70 8.60 -3.25 -17.95
C ARG A 70 7.38 -2.99 -18.82
N LEU A 71 7.03 -1.74 -19.06
CA LEU A 71 5.93 -1.37 -19.95
C LEU A 71 6.30 -1.76 -21.38
N ASP A 72 7.52 -1.45 -21.81
CA ASP A 72 8.06 -1.88 -23.10
C ASP A 72 8.00 -3.40 -23.27
N ASP A 73 8.46 -4.15 -22.26
CA ASP A 73 8.36 -5.62 -22.26
C ASP A 73 6.90 -6.10 -22.32
N ALA A 74 5.99 -5.43 -21.61
CA ALA A 74 4.57 -5.79 -21.60
C ALA A 74 3.86 -5.44 -22.92
N ILE A 75 4.29 -4.41 -23.63
CA ILE A 75 3.82 -4.06 -24.97
C ILE A 75 4.34 -5.10 -25.97
N LYS A 76 5.64 -5.39 -25.95
CA LYS A 76 6.29 -6.37 -26.84
C LYS A 76 5.67 -7.77 -26.71
N ASN A 77 5.29 -8.16 -25.51
CA ASN A 77 4.66 -9.46 -25.23
C ASN A 77 3.12 -9.41 -25.24
N GLU A 78 2.52 -8.31 -25.72
CA GLU A 78 1.06 -8.11 -25.80
C GLU A 78 0.31 -8.38 -24.49
N SER A 79 0.99 -8.16 -23.35
CA SER A 79 0.46 -8.41 -22.02
C SER A 79 -0.41 -7.25 -21.56
N VAL A 80 -1.67 -7.22 -22.02
CA VAL A 80 -2.66 -6.18 -21.65
C VAL A 80 -2.82 -6.07 -20.12
N THR A 81 -2.86 -7.20 -19.41
CA THR A 81 -2.92 -7.18 -17.93
C THR A 81 -1.67 -6.55 -17.32
N GLY A 82 -0.48 -6.79 -17.90
CA GLY A 82 0.77 -6.19 -17.44
C GLY A 82 0.76 -4.68 -17.64
N GLN A 83 0.40 -4.23 -18.84
CA GLN A 83 0.28 -2.81 -19.20
C GLN A 83 -0.68 -2.07 -18.26
N ILE A 84 -1.88 -2.61 -18.01
CA ILE A 84 -2.87 -2.03 -17.07
C ILE A 84 -2.27 -1.81 -15.68
N LEU A 85 -1.57 -2.82 -15.12
CA LEU A 85 -1.00 -2.72 -13.78
C LEU A 85 0.15 -1.70 -13.73
N ILE A 86 0.96 -1.63 -14.79
CA ILE A 86 2.11 -0.73 -14.85
C ILE A 86 1.64 0.72 -15.03
N LEU A 87 0.70 1.00 -15.93
CA LEU A 87 0.12 2.34 -16.10
C LEU A 87 -0.52 2.86 -14.80
N TYR A 88 -1.24 1.99 -14.10
CA TYR A 88 -1.77 2.32 -12.77
C TYR A 88 -0.67 2.70 -11.77
N GLN A 89 0.41 1.91 -11.69
CA GLN A 89 1.52 2.17 -10.77
C GLN A 89 2.31 3.43 -11.16
N LYS A 90 2.49 3.71 -12.45
CA LYS A 90 3.07 4.97 -12.94
C LYS A 90 2.22 6.16 -12.53
N GLY A 91 0.89 6.09 -12.69
CA GLY A 91 -0.02 7.13 -12.23
C GLY A 91 0.13 7.45 -10.75
N LEU A 92 0.28 6.43 -9.89
CA LEU A 92 0.55 6.63 -8.47
C LEU A 92 1.92 7.27 -8.21
N ALA A 93 2.97 6.87 -8.95
CA ALA A 93 4.29 7.47 -8.83
C ALA A 93 4.29 8.95 -9.21
N TYR A 94 3.58 9.33 -10.28
CA TYR A 94 3.43 10.72 -10.68
C TYR A 94 2.70 11.57 -9.63
N LEU A 95 1.69 11.02 -8.95
CA LEU A 95 1.07 11.69 -7.81
C LEU A 95 2.05 11.88 -6.65
N GLY A 96 2.91 10.89 -6.40
CA GLY A 96 4.01 10.99 -5.45
C GLY A 96 4.96 12.14 -5.75
N LEU A 97 5.28 12.34 -7.03
CA LEU A 97 6.06 13.48 -7.54
C LEU A 97 5.28 14.80 -7.63
N LYS A 98 4.02 14.83 -7.20
CA LYS A 98 3.10 15.97 -7.33
C LYS A 98 2.80 16.39 -8.76
N SER A 99 3.08 15.52 -9.74
CA SER A 99 2.78 15.69 -11.15
C SER A 99 1.36 15.24 -11.48
N VAL A 100 0.36 16.02 -11.04
CA VAL A 100 -1.07 15.69 -11.24
C VAL A 100 -1.44 15.56 -12.72
N SER A 101 -0.84 16.36 -13.61
CA SER A 101 -1.08 16.29 -15.05
C SER A 101 -0.61 14.97 -15.65
N ASP A 102 0.55 14.45 -15.23
CA ASP A 102 1.07 13.17 -15.70
C ASP A 102 0.24 12.00 -15.18
N ALA A 103 -0.17 12.06 -13.91
CA ALA A 103 -1.08 11.08 -13.34
C ALA A 103 -2.41 11.03 -14.09
N GLN A 104 -2.96 12.19 -14.46
CA GLN A 104 -4.20 12.31 -15.24
C GLN A 104 -4.04 11.68 -16.64
N ARG A 105 -2.94 11.97 -17.34
CA ARG A 105 -2.65 11.32 -18.65
C ARG A 105 -2.57 9.80 -18.53
N ASN A 106 -1.87 9.29 -17.51
CA ASN A 106 -1.78 7.84 -17.28
C ASN A 106 -3.14 7.23 -16.94
N ALA A 107 -4.01 7.96 -16.22
CA ALA A 107 -5.37 7.50 -15.93
C ALA A 107 -6.23 7.40 -17.20
N GLU A 108 -6.10 8.36 -18.12
CA GLU A 108 -6.80 8.35 -19.41
C GLU A 108 -6.34 7.18 -20.29
N GLU A 109 -5.03 6.99 -20.44
CA GLU A 109 -4.45 5.85 -21.17
C GLU A 109 -4.89 4.51 -20.57
N LEU A 110 -4.84 4.40 -19.23
CA LEU A 110 -5.32 3.23 -18.49
C LEU A 110 -6.80 2.94 -18.76
N ASN A 111 -7.63 3.98 -18.80
CA ASN A 111 -9.07 3.84 -19.06
C ASN A 111 -9.34 3.31 -20.46
N GLU A 112 -8.71 3.90 -21.48
CA GLU A 112 -8.88 3.47 -22.87
C GLU A 112 -8.37 2.03 -23.06
N LEU A 113 -7.21 1.68 -22.51
CA LEU A 113 -6.71 0.31 -22.56
C LEU A 113 -7.69 -0.69 -21.92
N ILE A 114 -8.30 -0.34 -20.78
CA ILE A 114 -9.29 -1.21 -20.13
C ILE A 114 -10.56 -1.34 -20.98
N LYS A 115 -11.01 -0.24 -21.61
CA LYS A 115 -12.17 -0.21 -22.51
C LYS A 115 -11.98 -1.03 -23.77
N GLU A 116 -10.76 -1.14 -24.30
CA GLU A 116 -10.48 -2.00 -25.45
C GLU A 116 -10.19 -3.46 -25.02
N SER A 117 -9.80 -3.68 -23.76
CA SER A 117 -9.50 -5.02 -23.26
C SER A 117 -10.75 -5.87 -22.92
N PRO A 118 -10.66 -7.21 -22.90
CA PRO A 118 -11.69 -8.07 -22.33
C PRO A 118 -11.76 -7.97 -20.78
N PHE A 119 -10.80 -7.31 -20.12
CA PHE A 119 -10.64 -7.30 -18.67
C PHE A 119 -11.40 -6.14 -17.98
N LYS A 120 -12.67 -5.92 -18.32
CA LYS A 120 -13.46 -4.73 -17.92
C LYS A 120 -13.47 -4.44 -16.42
N LYS A 121 -13.52 -5.46 -15.56
CA LYS A 121 -13.52 -5.28 -14.09
C LYS A 121 -12.18 -4.71 -13.55
N ARG A 122 -11.13 -4.61 -14.38
CA ARG A 122 -9.90 -3.88 -14.03
C ARG A 122 -10.09 -2.37 -14.00
N ILE A 123 -11.25 -1.86 -14.42
CA ILE A 123 -11.65 -0.45 -14.27
C ILE A 123 -11.49 0.07 -12.83
N ARG A 124 -11.53 -0.81 -11.82
CA ARG A 124 -11.20 -0.46 -10.44
C ARG A 124 -9.85 0.27 -10.27
N TYR A 125 -8.84 -0.03 -11.08
CA TYR A 125 -7.54 0.64 -11.01
C TYR A 125 -7.65 2.08 -11.53
N TYR A 126 -8.40 2.30 -12.61
CA TYR A 126 -8.74 3.64 -13.07
C TYR A 126 -9.54 4.40 -12.02
N GLN A 127 -10.61 3.80 -11.47
CA GLN A 127 -11.43 4.42 -10.43
C GLN A 127 -10.59 4.79 -9.21
N HIS A 128 -9.69 3.91 -8.77
CA HIS A 128 -8.79 4.21 -7.66
C HIS A 128 -7.80 5.33 -7.99
N LEU A 129 -7.16 5.32 -9.15
CA LEU A 129 -6.23 6.38 -9.55
C LEU A 129 -6.93 7.74 -9.66
N MET A 130 -8.15 7.79 -10.21
CA MET A 130 -8.96 9.01 -10.21
C MET A 130 -9.32 9.46 -8.80
N GLY A 131 -9.62 8.53 -7.89
CA GLY A 131 -9.81 8.84 -6.48
C GLY A 131 -8.57 9.47 -5.84
N MET A 132 -7.38 8.93 -6.13
CA MET A 132 -6.11 9.49 -5.65
C MET A 132 -5.83 10.89 -6.24
N ILE A 133 -6.15 11.11 -7.52
CA ILE A 133 -6.05 12.43 -8.16
C ILE A 133 -6.95 13.46 -7.46
N GLU A 134 -8.21 13.10 -7.19
CA GLU A 134 -9.14 14.00 -6.50
C GLU A 134 -8.75 14.22 -5.03
N LEU A 135 -8.16 13.21 -4.38
CA LEU A 135 -7.61 13.34 -3.03
C LEU A 135 -6.47 14.36 -2.98
N GLU A 136 -5.54 14.31 -3.96
CA GLU A 136 -4.46 15.30 -4.10
C GLU A 136 -5.00 16.71 -4.37
N ARG A 137 -6.08 16.81 -5.15
CA ARG A 137 -6.83 18.07 -5.37
C ARG A 137 -7.64 18.52 -4.15
N LYS A 138 -7.63 17.77 -3.05
CA LYS A 138 -8.44 18.00 -1.83
C LYS A 138 -9.96 17.97 -2.09
N ASN A 139 -10.39 17.36 -3.18
CA ASN A 139 -11.80 17.15 -3.50
C ASN A 139 -12.29 15.83 -2.88
N TYR A 140 -12.42 15.83 -1.55
CA TYR A 140 -12.70 14.62 -0.79
C TYR A 140 -14.03 13.92 -1.16
N PRO A 141 -15.15 14.62 -1.41
CA PRO A 141 -16.39 13.96 -1.81
C PRO A 141 -16.24 13.15 -3.11
N LYS A 142 -15.53 13.70 -4.10
CA LYS A 142 -15.31 13.02 -5.38
C LYS A 142 -14.29 11.88 -5.25
N ALA A 143 -13.25 12.06 -4.42
CA ALA A 143 -12.32 10.99 -4.09
C ALA A 143 -13.04 9.79 -3.45
N ILE A 144 -13.93 10.05 -2.49
CA ILE A 144 -14.75 9.01 -1.83
C ILE A 144 -15.61 8.26 -2.85
N ASP A 145 -16.32 8.95 -3.74
CA ASP A 145 -17.14 8.32 -4.80
C ASP A 145 -16.31 7.40 -5.70
N TYR A 146 -15.14 7.88 -6.15
CA TYR A 146 -14.21 7.08 -6.95
C TYR A 146 -13.68 5.85 -6.19
N PHE A 147 -13.31 5.98 -4.92
CA PHE A 147 -12.85 4.85 -4.12
C PHE A 147 -13.96 3.83 -3.85
N GLN A 148 -15.19 4.28 -3.56
CA GLN A 148 -16.35 3.39 -3.41
C GLN A 148 -16.62 2.61 -4.70
N LYS A 149 -16.58 3.28 -5.86
CA LYS A 149 -16.65 2.62 -7.18
C LYS A 149 -15.53 1.61 -7.39
N ALA A 150 -14.30 1.93 -7.02
CA ALA A 150 -13.19 0.99 -7.13
C ALA A 150 -13.42 -0.28 -6.28
N ILE A 151 -13.93 -0.11 -5.05
CA ILE A 151 -14.22 -1.20 -4.11
C ILE A 151 -15.41 -2.04 -4.58
N SER A 152 -16.43 -1.46 -5.23
CA SER A 152 -17.61 -2.21 -5.69
C SER A 152 -17.28 -3.25 -6.77
N PHE A 153 -16.13 -3.14 -7.43
CA PHE A 153 -15.63 -4.16 -8.37
C PHE A 153 -14.83 -5.30 -7.69
N LEU A 154 -14.83 -5.37 -6.35
CA LEU A 154 -14.20 -6.43 -5.56
C LEU A 154 -15.26 -7.40 -4.96
N PRO A 155 -15.02 -8.72 -4.89
CA PRO A 155 -13.87 -9.45 -5.42
C PRO A 155 -13.84 -9.45 -6.95
N TYR A 156 -12.62 -9.39 -7.50
CA TYR A 156 -12.40 -9.66 -8.91
C TYR A 156 -12.10 -11.14 -9.17
N THR A 157 -11.62 -11.86 -8.16
CA THR A 157 -11.22 -13.27 -8.29
C THR A 157 -11.97 -14.16 -7.30
N ARG A 158 -12.05 -15.46 -7.61
CA ARG A 158 -12.63 -16.46 -6.69
C ARG A 158 -11.77 -16.62 -5.43
N ASP A 159 -10.46 -16.40 -5.54
CA ASP A 159 -9.54 -16.43 -4.40
C ASP A 159 -9.45 -15.06 -3.71
N LYS A 160 -10.35 -14.84 -2.74
CA LYS A 160 -10.41 -13.62 -1.92
C LYS A 160 -9.11 -13.33 -1.14
N ARG A 161 -8.16 -14.27 -1.07
CA ARG A 161 -6.89 -14.15 -0.33
C ARG A 161 -5.78 -13.43 -1.11
N ARG A 162 -5.94 -13.22 -2.42
CA ARG A 162 -4.90 -12.66 -3.31
C ARG A 162 -5.17 -11.21 -3.75
N GLU A 163 -6.08 -10.52 -3.07
CA GLU A 163 -6.55 -9.21 -3.52
C GLU A 163 -5.93 -8.09 -2.69
N TYR A 164 -5.44 -7.05 -3.37
CA TYR A 164 -4.98 -5.76 -2.84
C TYR A 164 -6.12 -4.95 -2.16
N ARG A 165 -7.06 -5.63 -1.49
CA ARG A 165 -8.17 -5.02 -0.75
C ARG A 165 -7.69 -3.98 0.28
N PRO A 166 -6.59 -4.20 1.03
CA PRO A 166 -6.11 -3.20 1.98
C PRO A 166 -5.83 -1.85 1.31
N LEU A 167 -5.22 -1.84 0.11
CA LEU A 167 -4.92 -0.60 -0.61
C LEU A 167 -6.16 0.22 -0.92
N PHE A 168 -7.19 -0.39 -1.52
CA PHE A 168 -8.43 0.33 -1.87
C PHE A 168 -9.18 0.83 -0.63
N ILE A 169 -9.27 -0.01 0.42
CA ILE A 169 -9.93 0.35 1.68
C ILE A 169 -9.16 1.47 2.39
N ASN A 170 -7.82 1.43 2.37
CA ASN A 170 -6.98 2.43 3.00
C ASN A 170 -7.17 3.81 2.37
N SER A 171 -7.21 3.89 1.03
CA SER A 171 -7.46 5.16 0.34
C SER A 171 -8.85 5.74 0.66
N LEU A 172 -9.87 4.89 0.79
CA LEU A 172 -11.19 5.32 1.23
C LEU A 172 -11.16 5.83 2.69
N ALA A 173 -10.50 5.11 3.59
CA ALA A 173 -10.35 5.51 4.99
C ALA A 173 -9.62 6.86 5.12
N GLU A 174 -8.55 7.06 4.34
CA GLU A 174 -7.83 8.32 4.26
C GLU A 174 -8.71 9.46 3.76
N ALA A 175 -9.50 9.22 2.70
CA ALA A 175 -10.40 10.23 2.16
C ALA A 175 -11.46 10.67 3.19
N TYR A 176 -12.06 9.73 3.93
CA TYR A 176 -12.97 10.05 5.04
C TYR A 176 -12.26 10.85 6.15
N TYR A 177 -11.06 10.43 6.54
CA TYR A 177 -10.29 11.13 7.57
C TYR A 177 -10.00 12.59 7.18
N LYS A 178 -9.57 12.82 5.93
CA LYS A 178 -9.29 14.14 5.36
C LYS A 178 -10.57 14.98 5.20
N ALA A 179 -11.70 14.35 4.88
CA ALA A 179 -13.02 14.98 4.88
C ALA A 179 -13.54 15.34 6.28
N GLY A 180 -12.93 14.78 7.34
CA GLY A 180 -13.37 14.96 8.72
C GLY A 180 -14.45 13.98 9.20
N ASP A 181 -14.84 13.01 8.37
CA ASP A 181 -15.76 11.94 8.74
C ASP A 181 -14.99 10.85 9.50
N LEU A 182 -14.76 11.10 10.79
CA LEU A 182 -13.89 10.29 11.64
C LEU A 182 -14.48 8.90 11.89
N GLU A 183 -15.80 8.80 12.04
CA GLU A 183 -16.51 7.55 12.24
C GLU A 183 -16.33 6.62 11.05
N LYS A 184 -16.56 7.09 9.82
CA LYS A 184 -16.37 6.24 8.63
C LYS A 184 -14.90 5.92 8.37
N ALA A 185 -14.00 6.85 8.64
CA ALA A 185 -12.56 6.58 8.57
C ALA A 185 -12.18 5.43 9.51
N LEU A 186 -12.65 5.49 10.76
CA LEU A 186 -12.40 4.47 11.76
C LEU A 186 -12.96 3.10 11.35
N ASP A 187 -14.17 3.07 10.78
CA ASP A 187 -14.79 1.82 10.34
C ASP A 187 -14.01 1.15 9.20
N GLU A 188 -13.52 1.92 8.23
CA GLU A 188 -12.69 1.38 7.15
C GLU A 188 -11.28 0.96 7.64
N TYR A 189 -10.66 1.69 8.58
CA TYR A 189 -9.40 1.22 9.19
C TYR A 189 -9.59 -0.06 10.00
N LYS A 190 -10.68 -0.19 10.77
CA LYS A 190 -11.03 -1.45 11.45
C LYS A 190 -11.23 -2.58 10.45
N ARG A 191 -11.87 -2.30 9.32
CA ARG A 191 -12.05 -3.29 8.25
C ARG A 191 -10.70 -3.81 7.75
N ILE A 192 -9.68 -2.96 7.59
CA ILE A 192 -8.31 -3.41 7.27
C ILE A 192 -7.75 -4.30 8.38
N SER A 193 -7.84 -3.87 9.64
CA SER A 193 -7.30 -4.63 10.79
C SER A 193 -7.97 -6.00 11.00
N SER A 194 -9.20 -6.19 10.51
CA SER A 194 -9.93 -7.47 10.53
C SER A 194 -9.56 -8.43 9.40
N LEU A 195 -8.76 -8.00 8.42
CA LEU A 195 -8.36 -8.87 7.31
C LEU A 195 -7.37 -9.94 7.78
N THR A 196 -7.77 -11.20 7.67
CA THR A 196 -6.98 -12.34 8.17
C THR A 196 -5.86 -12.77 7.22
N PHE A 197 -6.14 -12.88 5.92
CA PHE A 197 -5.18 -13.36 4.91
C PHE A 197 -4.41 -12.22 4.22
N SER A 198 -5.01 -11.04 4.05
CA SER A 198 -4.38 -9.91 3.37
C SER A 198 -3.34 -9.16 4.22
N ARG A 199 -3.28 -9.42 5.54
CA ARG A 199 -2.30 -8.83 6.47
C ARG A 199 -0.84 -9.12 6.11
N ILE A 200 -0.58 -10.14 5.29
CA ILE A 200 0.76 -10.54 4.89
C ILE A 200 1.13 -9.88 3.55
N TRP A 201 0.18 -9.59 2.67
CA TRP A 201 0.48 -9.07 1.33
C TRP A 201 0.71 -7.56 1.29
N ASP A 202 -0.07 -6.82 2.08
CA ASP A 202 0.09 -5.38 2.30
C ASP A 202 0.35 -5.13 3.80
N GLY A 203 1.37 -5.81 4.34
CA GLY A 203 1.68 -5.81 5.77
C GLY A 203 1.95 -4.42 6.34
N ASP A 204 2.53 -3.55 5.53
CA ASP A 204 2.74 -2.14 5.86
C ASP A 204 1.40 -1.41 6.05
N ILE A 205 0.43 -1.61 5.16
CA ILE A 205 -0.91 -1.01 5.26
C ILE A 205 -1.64 -1.55 6.50
N TYR A 206 -1.52 -2.84 6.77
CA TYR A 206 -2.10 -3.45 7.96
C TYR A 206 -1.53 -2.84 9.24
N ALA A 207 -0.21 -2.72 9.36
CA ALA A 207 0.43 -2.09 10.51
C ALA A 207 0.02 -0.61 10.64
N LYS A 208 0.11 0.16 9.55
CA LYS A 208 -0.26 1.58 9.51
C LYS A 208 -1.75 1.84 9.81
N SER A 209 -2.64 0.86 9.60
CA SER A 209 -4.04 1.01 10.02
C SER A 209 -4.19 1.20 11.53
N PHE A 210 -3.35 0.56 12.35
CA PHE A 210 -3.36 0.79 13.81
C PHE A 210 -2.87 2.19 14.15
N TYR A 211 -1.81 2.66 13.49
CA TYR A 211 -1.36 4.04 13.65
C TYR A 211 -2.50 5.03 13.33
N MET A 212 -3.16 4.86 12.18
CA MET A 212 -4.26 5.74 11.78
C MET A 212 -5.49 5.63 12.69
N MET A 213 -5.81 4.43 13.20
CA MET A 213 -6.84 4.27 14.24
C MET A 213 -6.47 5.05 15.50
N GLY A 214 -5.20 5.04 15.91
CA GLY A 214 -4.67 5.86 17.00
C GLY A 214 -4.94 7.35 16.77
N VAL A 215 -4.59 7.85 15.58
CA VAL A 215 -4.81 9.25 15.16
C VAL A 215 -6.29 9.62 15.18
N VAL A 216 -7.15 8.77 14.63
CA VAL A 216 -8.59 9.00 14.60
C VAL A 216 -9.19 9.00 16.00
N TYR A 217 -8.84 8.03 16.85
CA TYR A 217 -9.32 7.98 18.23
C TYR A 217 -8.86 9.19 19.06
N GLU A 218 -7.63 9.64 18.87
CA GLU A 218 -7.12 10.83 19.54
C GLU A 218 -7.90 12.08 19.12
N ARG A 219 -8.16 12.25 17.81
CA ARG A 219 -8.98 13.35 17.29
C ARG A 219 -10.44 13.31 17.78
N MET A 220 -10.96 12.12 18.09
CA MET A 220 -12.26 11.91 18.75
C MET A 220 -12.22 12.11 20.28
N GLY A 221 -11.06 12.43 20.87
CA GLY A 221 -10.90 12.55 22.33
C GLY A 221 -10.86 11.22 23.10
N ARG A 222 -10.78 10.09 22.41
CA ARG A 222 -10.80 8.74 23.00
C ARG A 222 -9.39 8.26 23.35
N LYS A 223 -8.77 8.92 24.33
CA LYS A 223 -7.36 8.71 24.73
C LYS A 223 -6.98 7.23 24.93
N ALA A 224 -7.74 6.48 25.72
CA ALA A 224 -7.42 5.07 26.00
C ALA A 224 -7.32 4.20 24.72
N LYS A 225 -8.25 4.41 23.78
CA LYS A 225 -8.24 3.69 22.50
C LYS A 225 -7.10 4.16 21.59
N ALA A 226 -6.73 5.45 21.65
CA ALA A 226 -5.58 5.96 20.92
C ALA A 226 -4.28 5.32 21.42
N THR A 227 -4.05 5.29 22.74
CA THR A 227 -2.91 4.64 23.40
C THR A 227 -2.78 3.17 23.00
N GLU A 228 -3.88 2.40 23.05
CA GLU A 228 -3.90 0.99 22.65
C GLU A 228 -3.44 0.80 21.19
N ASN A 229 -3.95 1.63 20.28
CA ASN A 229 -3.68 1.50 18.85
C ASN A 229 -2.26 1.96 18.48
N TYR A 230 -1.75 3.04 19.09
CA TYR A 230 -0.34 3.42 18.94
C TYR A 230 0.60 2.35 19.49
N GLY A 231 0.30 1.79 20.66
CA GLY A 231 1.09 0.69 21.23
C GLY A 231 1.13 -0.53 20.33
N ARG A 232 -0.01 -0.93 19.75
CA ARG A 232 -0.07 -2.07 18.81
C ARG A 232 0.71 -1.81 17.52
N PHE A 233 0.66 -0.59 16.98
CA PHE A 233 1.48 -0.22 15.83
C PHE A 233 2.97 -0.30 16.16
N LEU A 234 3.39 0.25 17.29
CA LEU A 234 4.80 0.24 17.73
C LEU A 234 5.30 -1.17 18.05
N GLU A 235 4.46 -2.09 18.53
CA GLU A 235 4.86 -3.49 18.72
C GLU A 235 5.10 -4.19 17.37
N LEU A 236 4.25 -3.95 16.37
CA LEU A 236 4.45 -4.50 15.02
C LEU A 236 5.74 -3.95 14.37
N TRP A 237 6.02 -2.67 14.60
CA TRP A 237 7.13 -1.93 14.00
C TRP A 237 8.24 -1.60 15.02
N LYS A 238 8.45 -2.50 15.98
CA LYS A 238 9.48 -2.32 17.02
C LYS A 238 10.90 -2.35 16.46
N ASP A 239 11.10 -3.16 15.41
CA ASP A 239 12.35 -3.34 14.68
C ASP A 239 12.31 -2.68 13.30
N ALA A 240 11.42 -1.70 13.10
CA ALA A 240 11.30 -1.00 11.82
C ALA A 240 12.51 -0.07 11.56
N ASP A 241 12.73 0.28 10.29
CA ASP A 241 13.86 1.12 9.90
C ASP A 241 13.88 2.44 10.69
N PRO A 242 15.07 2.94 11.04
CA PRO A 242 15.18 4.21 11.73
C PRO A 242 14.66 5.36 10.84
N GLY A 243 14.05 6.36 11.48
CA GLY A 243 13.63 7.58 10.78
C GLY A 243 12.25 7.52 10.12
N ILE A 244 11.53 6.39 10.18
CA ILE A 244 10.16 6.32 9.66
C ILE A 244 9.26 7.31 10.41
N PRO A 245 8.64 8.30 9.71
CA PRO A 245 7.88 9.38 10.35
C PRO A 245 6.74 8.89 11.24
N GLU A 246 6.01 7.86 10.81
CA GLU A 246 4.88 7.30 11.56
C GLU A 246 5.33 6.67 12.89
N VAL A 247 6.49 6.00 12.92
CA VAL A 247 7.06 5.41 14.15
C VAL A 247 7.41 6.50 15.15
N ASN A 248 8.15 7.52 14.69
CA ASN A 248 8.54 8.65 15.53
C ASN A 248 7.31 9.42 16.04
N ASN A 249 6.32 9.62 15.17
CA ASN A 249 5.08 10.30 15.52
C ASN A 249 4.26 9.51 16.56
N ALA A 250 4.12 8.19 16.36
CA ALA A 250 3.40 7.33 17.29
C ALA A 250 4.05 7.30 18.68
N ARG A 251 5.39 7.22 18.78
CA ARG A 251 6.11 7.29 20.06
C ARG A 251 5.82 8.59 20.80
N LYS A 252 5.99 9.73 20.12
CA LYS A 252 5.73 11.06 20.69
C LYS A 252 4.28 11.22 21.17
N ARG A 253 3.32 10.77 20.37
CA ARG A 253 1.89 10.85 20.73
C ARG A 253 1.54 9.93 21.89
N LEU A 254 2.12 8.74 21.93
CA LEU A 254 1.92 7.78 23.02
C LEU A 254 2.44 8.33 24.35
N GLU A 255 3.65 8.90 24.37
CA GLU A 255 4.22 9.59 25.54
C GLU A 255 3.32 10.73 26.02
N ALA A 256 2.85 11.58 25.11
CA ALA A 256 1.95 12.69 25.45
C ALA A 256 0.60 12.23 26.01
N LEU A 257 0.08 11.08 25.57
CA LEU A 257 -1.17 10.51 26.08
C LEU A 257 -1.03 9.81 27.44
N GLN A 258 0.18 9.37 27.78
CA GLN A 258 0.50 8.69 29.05
C GLN A 258 1.00 9.66 30.14
N GLY A 259 1.54 10.81 29.77
CA GLY A 259 2.02 11.85 30.70
C GLY A 259 0.93 12.78 31.26
N HIS A 260 -0.36 12.46 31.08
CA HIS A 260 -1.52 13.23 31.53
C HIS A 260 -2.49 12.35 32.31
#